data_AF-A0AA90U226-F1
#
_entry.id   AF-A0AA90U226-F1
#
_cell.length_a   1.000
_cell.length_b   1.000
_cell.length_c   1.000
_cell.angle_alpha   90.00
_cell.angle_beta   90.00
_cell.angle_gamma   90.00
#
_symmetry.space_group_name_H-M   'P 1'
#
loop_
_entity.id
_entity.type
_entity.pdbx_description
1 polymer ?
#
loop_
_entity_poly.entity_id
_entity_poly.type
_entity_poly.pdbx_seq_one_letter_code
_entity_poly.pdbx_strand_id
1 'polypeptide(L)' 'MQITRHVHAIKIPFSLMGNSGGRIERYVHSYLIYGRDVCLVDCGGAGSETIIFDHMKATGKGSK' A
#
# COMPACT_ATOMS: atom_id res chain seq x y z
N MET A 1 -7.33 -3.08 -2.08
CA MET A 1 -8.38 -3.31 -3.09
C MET A 1 -7.88 -4.33 -4.09
N GLN A 2 -8.59 -5.45 -4.24
CA GLN A 2 -8.24 -6.47 -5.21
C GLN A 2 -8.72 -6.02 -6.60
N ILE A 3 -7.79 -5.60 -7.47
CA ILE A 3 -8.10 -5.20 -8.86
C ILE A 3 -8.35 -6.45 -9.70
N THR A 4 -7.46 -7.42 -9.56
CA THR A 4 -7.61 -8.77 -10.13
C THR A 4 -7.19 -9.80 -9.09
N ARG A 5 -7.36 -11.10 -9.37
CA ARG A 5 -6.90 -12.18 -8.47
C ARG A 5 -5.45 -12.00 -8.01
N HIS A 6 -4.60 -11.45 -8.87
CA HIS A 6 -3.15 -11.33 -8.66
C HIS A 6 -2.68 -9.90 -8.42
N VAL A 7 -3.44 -8.88 -8.79
CA VAL A 7 -3.02 -7.47 -8.66
C VAL A 7 -3.88 -6.79 -7.59
N HIS A 8 -3.23 -6.37 -6.52
CA HIS A 8 -3.86 -5.74 -5.37
C HIS A 8 -3.29 -4.35 -5.19
N ALA A 9 -4.15 -3.33 -5.27
CA ALA A 9 -3.78 -1.96 -5.00
C ALA A 9 -3.98 -1.64 -3.51
N ILE A 10 -2.96 -1.16 -2.84
CA ILE A 10 -2.97 -0.74 -1.44
C ILE A 10 -2.99 0.78 -1.42
N LYS A 11 -4.03 1.36 -0.82
CA LYS A 11 -4.11 2.82 -0.63
C LYS A 11 -3.36 3.19 0.65
N ILE A 12 -2.33 4.01 0.53
CA ILE A 12 -1.52 4.48 1.65
C ILE A 12 -1.84 5.96 1.87
N PRO A 13 -2.65 6.30 2.90
CA PRO A 13 -2.96 7.68 3.20
C PRO A 13 -1.78 8.37 3.90
N PHE A 14 -1.61 9.66 3.63
CA PHE A 14 -0.68 10.52 4.35
C PHE A 14 -1.19 11.95 4.31
N SER A 15 -0.63 12.81 5.15
CA SER A 15 -1.03 14.22 5.23
C SER A 15 0.17 15.13 5.01
N LEU A 16 -0.04 16.21 4.27
CA LEU A 16 0.93 17.28 4.07
C LEU A 16 0.47 18.55 4.79
N MET A 17 1.41 19.38 5.20
CA MET A 17 1.09 20.74 5.65
C MET A 17 1.00 21.66 4.44
N GLY A 18 -0.16 22.28 4.25
CA GLY A 18 -0.36 23.30 3.24
C GLY A 18 0.27 24.64 3.66
N ASN A 19 0.52 25.51 2.68
CA ASN A 19 1.15 26.81 2.91
C ASN A 19 0.33 27.74 3.83
N SER A 20 -0.98 27.51 3.95
CA SER A 20 -1.87 28.22 4.87
C SER A 20 -1.94 27.60 6.28
N GLY A 21 -1.07 26.63 6.59
CA GLY A 21 -1.07 25.90 7.86
C GLY A 21 -2.15 24.82 7.97
N GLY A 22 -3.00 24.65 6.96
CA GLY A 22 -4.00 23.58 6.92
C GLY A 22 -3.39 22.21 6.63
N ARG A 23 -3.96 21.15 7.19
CA ARG A 23 -3.59 19.77 6.87
C ARG A 23 -4.28 19.33 5.58
N ILE A 24 -3.50 18.79 4.65
CA ILE A 24 -3.95 18.35 3.34
C ILE A 24 -3.82 16.82 3.27
N GLU A 25 -4.96 16.14 3.23
CA GLU A 25 -5.00 14.67 3.06
C GLU A 25 -4.63 14.29 1.61
N ARG A 26 -3.75 13.31 1.50
CA ARG A 26 -3.27 12.72 0.25
C ARG A 26 -3.17 11.22 0.40
N TYR A 27 -2.98 10.54 -0.72
CA TYR A 27 -2.69 9.12 -0.73
C TYR A 27 -1.89 8.76 -1.97
N VAL A 28 -1.14 7.68 -1.86
CA VAL A 28 -0.52 6.98 -2.98
C VAL A 28 -1.02 5.55 -3.04
N HIS A 29 -0.77 4.88 -4.16
CA HIS A 29 -0.97 3.46 -4.30
C HIS A 29 0.36 2.72 -4.35
N SER A 30 0.50 1.73 -3.48
CA SER A 30 1.44 0.63 -3.69
C SER A 30 0.69 -0.54 -4.30
N TYR A 31 1.38 -1.38 -5.07
CA TYR A 31 0.79 -2.56 -5.67
C TYR A 31 1.50 -3.82 -5.23
N LEU A 32 0.72 -4.83 -4.87
CA LEU A 32 1.20 -6.20 -4.72
C LEU A 32 0.77 -7.01 -5.94
N ILE A 33 1.75 -7.67 -6.53
CA ILE A 33 1.57 -8.59 -7.65
C ILE A 33 1.89 -10.00 -7.15
N TYR A 34 0.86 -10.82 -7.03
CA TYR A 34 0.95 -12.20 -6.58
C TYR A 34 1.16 -13.16 -7.76
N GLY A 35 2.34 -13.75 -7.85
CA GLY A 35 2.67 -14.81 -8.80
C GLY A 35 3.27 -16.03 -8.10
N ARG A 36 4.29 -16.63 -8.72
CA ARG A 36 5.16 -17.62 -8.03
C ARG A 36 5.84 -16.96 -6.83
N ASP A 37 6.34 -15.75 -7.06
CA ASP A 37 6.90 -14.85 -6.06
C ASP A 37 5.95 -13.66 -5.85
N VAL A 38 6.10 -12.98 -4.72
CA VAL A 38 5.38 -11.73 -4.44
C VAL A 38 6.26 -10.56 -4.85
N CYS A 39 5.72 -9.66 -5.67
CA CYS A 39 6.38 -8.42 -6.05
C CYS A 39 5.64 -7.22 -5.46
N LEU A 40 6.38 -6.33 -4.80
CA LEU A 40 5.90 -5.04 -4.32
C LEU A 40 6.36 -3.96 -5.31
N VAL A 41 5.41 -3.18 -5.82
CA VAL A 41 5.67 -1.98 -6.63
C VAL A 41 5.34 -0.76 -5.79
N ASP A 42 6.37 0.05 -5.52
CA ASP A 42 6.37 1.21 -4.62
C ASP A 42 6.06 0.84 -3.14
N CYS A 43 6.62 1.59 -2.22
CA CYS A 43 6.46 1.39 -0.77
C CYS A 43 5.72 2.54 -0.08
N GLY A 44 5.41 3.61 -0.82
CA GLY A 44 4.83 4.82 -0.23
C GLY A 44 5.83 5.55 0.67
N GLY A 45 5.34 6.16 1.76
CA GLY A 45 6.16 6.89 2.73
C GLY A 45 6.72 6.01 3.84
N ALA A 46 7.68 6.52 4.62
CA ALA A 46 8.19 5.83 5.81
C ALA A 46 7.04 5.46 6.78
N GLY A 47 7.06 4.23 7.31
CA GLY A 47 6.02 3.69 8.20
C GLY A 47 4.89 2.96 7.48
N SER A 48 4.85 2.98 6.14
CA SER A 48 3.80 2.31 5.36
C SER A 48 3.93 0.78 5.33
N GLU A 49 5.07 0.24 5.75
CA GLU A 49 5.34 -1.20 5.79
C GLU A 49 4.26 -1.97 6.57
N THR A 50 3.74 -1.41 7.66
CA THR A 50 2.67 -2.03 8.46
C THR A 50 1.41 -2.24 7.64
N ILE A 51 0.96 -1.21 6.90
CA ILE A 51 -0.24 -1.29 6.04
C ILE A 51 -0.04 -2.34 4.94
N ILE A 52 1.17 -2.41 4.37
CA ILE A 52 1.51 -3.36 3.31
C ILE A 52 1.53 -4.79 3.85
N PHE A 53 2.23 -5.03 4.96
CA PHE A 53 2.34 -6.36 5.57
C PHE A 53 1.00 -6.86 6.11
N ASP A 54 0.18 -5.99 6.70
CA ASP A 54 -1.16 -6.36 7.16
C ASP A 54 -2.07 -6.73 5.98
N HIS A 55 -1.94 -6.04 4.84
CA HIS A 55 -2.65 -6.43 3.63
C HIS A 55 -2.20 -7.80 3.09
N MET A 56 -0.89 -8.10 3.11
CA MET A 56 -0.37 -9.42 2.74
C MET A 56 -0.90 -10.53 3.64
N LYS A 57 -0.90 -10.33 4.97
CA LYS A 57 -1.46 -11.28 5.93
C LYS A 57 -2.94 -11.54 5.69
N ALA A 58 -3.73 -10.47 5.53
CA ALA A 58 -5.18 -10.56 5.31
C ALA A 58 -5.55 -11.28 4.01
N THR A 59 -4.68 -11.23 2.99
CA THR A 59 -4.92 -11.88 1.69
C THR A 59 -4.33 -13.29 1.60
N GLY A 60 -3.61 -13.75 2.62
CA GLY A 60 -3.07 -15.11 2.71
C GLY A 60 -2.02 -15.44 1.64
N LYS A 61 -1.43 -14.43 1.01
CA LYS A 61 -0.48 -14.57 -0.09
C LYS A 61 0.83 -13.88 0.30
N GLY A 62 1.86 -14.66 0.61
CA GLY A 62 3.17 -14.15 1.05
C GLY A 62 3.78 -14.89 2.23
N SER A 63 3.00 -15.71 2.95
CA SER A 63 3.53 -16.63 3.96
C SER A 63 3.77 -18.01 3.33
N LYS A 64 5.02 -18.27 2.95
CA LYS A 64 5.58 -19.62 2.97
C LYS A 64 6.56 -19.71 4.12
#